data_AF-A0A7W9XJK6-F1
#
_entry.id   AF-A0A7W9XJK6-F1
#
_cell.length_a   1.000
_cell.length_b   1.000
_cell.length_c   1.000
_cell.angle_alpha   90.00
_cell.angle_beta   90.00
_cell.angle_gamma   90.00
#
_symmetry.space_group_name_H-M   'P 1'
#
loop_
_entity.id
_entity.type
_entity.pdbx_description
1 polymer ?
#
loop_
_entity_poly.entity_id
_entity_poly.type
_entity_poly.pdbx_seq_one_letter_code
_entity_poly.pdbx_strand_id
1 'polypeptide(L)'
;MIINPKGIRFITFVAFVQIAIQIAFFYISVKGISLSYVRHPLSLLSIAAYLATIIYLLNILKFFGEKGSVLTAFKLYIGVELAMFAANTLSGILFNNYTYYQLFAAANFIAVLYLSIQIFTIKNPAIKQPFSLLGISLLVTSILSLVTPFLFTLINDYMIFSYVNLIRLIPIVATINIFNKVAEQLKTSATEEKDNFGLK
;
A
#
# COMPACT_ATOMS: atom_id res chain seq x y z
N MET A 1 -6.87 -17.15 2.49
CA MET A 1 -8.03 -16.26 2.70
C MET A 1 -8.97 -16.47 1.52
N ILE A 2 -10.25 -16.72 1.76
CA ILE A 2 -11.24 -16.93 0.69
C ILE A 2 -11.61 -15.55 0.14
N ILE A 3 -11.49 -15.36 -1.17
CA ILE A 3 -11.93 -14.14 -1.84
C ILE A 3 -13.45 -14.22 -2.01
N ASN A 4 -14.18 -13.37 -1.28
CA ASN A 4 -15.64 -13.28 -1.34
C ASN A 4 -16.11 -11.83 -1.07
N PRO A 5 -17.38 -11.49 -1.36
CA PRO A 5 -17.86 -10.12 -1.20
C PRO A 5 -17.75 -9.57 0.23
N LYS A 6 -17.92 -10.41 1.27
CA LYS A 6 -17.76 -9.99 2.66
C LYS A 6 -16.29 -9.67 3.00
N GLY A 7 -15.37 -10.49 2.53
CA GLY A 7 -13.93 -10.28 2.67
C GLY A 7 -13.46 -9.00 1.99
N ILE A 8 -13.97 -8.72 0.78
CA ILE A 8 -13.67 -7.47 0.07
C ILE A 8 -14.18 -6.26 0.85
N ARG A 9 -15.43 -6.28 1.34
CA ARG A 9 -15.96 -5.18 2.14
C ARG A 9 -15.13 -4.93 3.40
N PHE A 10 -14.74 -6.00 4.09
CA PHE A 10 -13.90 -5.88 5.28
C PHE A 10 -12.54 -5.26 4.96
N ILE A 11 -11.85 -5.72 3.92
CA ILE A 11 -10.53 -5.18 3.61
C ILE A 11 -10.60 -3.75 3.03
N THR A 12 -11.67 -3.41 2.31
CA THR A 12 -11.93 -2.02 1.90
C THR A 12 -12.10 -1.12 3.12
N PHE A 13 -12.84 -1.56 4.15
CA PHE A 13 -12.92 -0.83 5.41
C PHE A 13 -11.56 -0.66 6.08
N VAL A 14 -10.72 -1.71 6.10
CA VAL A 14 -9.34 -1.62 6.63
C VAL A 14 -8.51 -0.58 5.87
N ALA A 15 -8.63 -0.50 4.55
CA ALA A 15 -7.96 0.52 3.75
C ALA A 15 -8.45 1.94 4.07
N PHE A 16 -9.75 2.14 4.32
CA PHE A 16 -10.28 3.44 4.77
C PHE A 16 -9.78 3.82 6.17
N VAL A 17 -9.67 2.85 7.09
CA VAL A 17 -9.05 3.09 8.41
C VAL A 17 -7.60 3.55 8.25
N GLN A 18 -6.86 2.96 7.30
CA GLN A 18 -5.48 3.39 7.02
C GLN A 18 -5.41 4.83 6.50
N ILE A 19 -6.34 5.26 5.65
CA ILE A 19 -6.46 6.66 5.19
C ILE A 19 -6.70 7.58 6.40
N ALA A 20 -7.67 7.24 7.26
CA ALA A 20 -8.00 8.04 8.42
C ALA A 20 -6.80 8.20 9.38
N ILE A 21 -6.04 7.12 9.61
CA ILE A 21 -4.82 7.14 10.43
C ILE A 21 -3.77 8.08 9.83
N GLN A 22 -3.54 8.02 8.52
CA GLN A 22 -2.55 8.90 7.87
C GLN A 22 -2.96 10.38 7.89
N ILE A 23 -4.25 10.68 7.70
CA ILE A 23 -4.78 12.05 7.84
C ILE A 23 -4.60 12.55 9.28
N ALA A 24 -4.88 11.70 10.27
CA ALA A 24 -4.66 12.05 11.68
C ALA A 24 -3.18 12.33 11.98
N PHE A 25 -2.25 11.50 11.46
CA PHE A 25 -0.81 11.75 11.58
C PHE A 25 -0.39 13.08 10.95
N PHE A 26 -0.90 13.39 9.77
CA PHE A 26 -0.66 14.68 9.13
C PHE A 26 -1.13 15.84 10.01
N TYR A 27 -2.38 15.79 10.49
CA TYR A 27 -2.94 16.84 11.35
C TYR A 27 -2.13 17.06 12.63
N ILE A 28 -1.75 15.98 13.31
CA ILE A 28 -0.90 16.01 14.51
C ILE A 28 0.46 16.66 14.20
N SER A 29 1.04 16.34 13.04
CA SER A 29 2.34 16.87 12.61
C SER A 29 2.28 18.36 12.30
N VAL A 30 1.26 18.81 11.55
CA VAL A 30 1.04 20.23 11.20
C VAL A 30 0.75 21.08 12.44
N LYS A 31 -0.01 20.54 13.41
CA LYS A 31 -0.35 21.25 14.65
C LYS A 31 0.75 21.18 15.72
N GLY A 32 1.86 20.49 15.45
CA GLY A 32 2.98 20.37 16.40
C GLY A 32 2.60 19.64 17.70
N ILE A 33 1.55 18.81 17.68
CA ILE A 33 1.05 18.16 18.89
C ILE A 33 1.97 16.96 19.21
N SER A 34 2.73 17.08 20.30
CA SER A 34 3.62 16.00 20.77
C SER A 34 2.85 15.03 21.67
N LEU A 35 2.15 14.06 21.07
CA LEU A 35 1.50 12.96 21.79
C LEU A 35 2.22 11.64 21.51
N SER A 36 3.38 11.42 22.14
CA SER A 36 4.13 10.16 22.04
C SER A 36 3.27 8.92 22.34
N TYR A 37 2.36 9.03 23.30
CA TYR A 37 1.41 7.95 23.66
C TYR A 37 0.35 7.64 22.59
N VAL A 38 0.07 8.57 21.66
CA VAL A 38 -0.84 8.36 20.52
C VAL A 38 -0.08 7.84 19.29
N ARG A 39 1.18 8.24 19.13
CA ARG A 39 2.01 7.87 17.96
C ARG A 39 2.28 6.37 17.86
N HIS A 40 2.64 5.70 18.96
CA HIS A 40 2.97 4.26 18.92
C HIS A 40 1.75 3.39 18.57
N PRO A 41 0.57 3.53 19.22
CA PRO A 41 -0.63 2.78 18.83
C PRO A 41 -1.06 3.06 17.38
N LEU A 42 -1.02 4.32 16.93
CA LEU A 42 -1.35 4.66 15.55
C LEU A 42 -0.38 4.04 14.54
N SER A 43 0.91 3.96 14.86
CA SER A 43 1.89 3.28 13.99
C SER A 43 1.58 1.78 13.87
N LEU A 44 1.30 1.11 14.99
CA LEU A 44 0.95 -0.32 14.99
C LEU A 44 -0.31 -0.60 14.18
N LEU A 45 -1.36 0.21 14.37
CA LEU A 45 -2.61 0.11 13.61
C LEU A 45 -2.40 0.36 12.11
N SER A 46 -1.61 1.36 11.75
CA SER A 46 -1.29 1.69 10.35
C SER A 46 -0.67 0.48 9.64
N ILE A 47 0.23 -0.23 10.30
CA ILE A 47 0.95 -1.37 9.72
C ILE A 47 0.10 -2.62 9.69
N ALA A 48 -0.67 -2.89 10.74
CA ALA A 48 -1.64 -3.99 10.73
C ALA A 48 -2.61 -3.82 9.55
N ALA A 49 -3.11 -2.60 9.33
CA ALA A 49 -3.99 -2.28 8.20
C ALA A 49 -3.28 -2.45 6.84
N TYR A 50 -2.05 -1.94 6.73
CA TYR A 50 -1.24 -2.06 5.52
C TYR A 50 -0.92 -3.53 5.17
N LEU A 51 -0.48 -4.33 6.14
CA LEU A 51 -0.17 -5.74 5.95
C LEU A 51 -1.41 -6.55 5.57
N ALA A 52 -2.53 -6.32 6.26
CA ALA A 52 -3.79 -6.95 5.90
C ALA A 52 -4.15 -6.63 4.44
N THR A 53 -4.01 -5.36 4.04
CA THR A 53 -4.30 -4.88 2.69
C THR A 53 -3.44 -5.57 1.64
N ILE A 54 -2.12 -5.65 1.84
CA ILE A 54 -1.21 -6.26 0.85
C ILE A 54 -1.33 -7.78 0.82
N ILE A 55 -1.48 -8.43 1.97
CA ILE A 55 -1.74 -9.88 2.02
C ILE A 55 -3.03 -10.19 1.25
N TYR A 56 -4.04 -9.33 1.34
CA TYR A 56 -5.26 -9.47 0.56
C TYR A 56 -5.02 -9.29 -0.94
N LEU A 57 -4.25 -8.27 -1.36
CA LEU A 57 -3.85 -8.09 -2.76
C LEU A 57 -3.11 -9.32 -3.32
N LEU A 58 -2.21 -9.92 -2.54
CA LEU A 58 -1.54 -11.15 -2.91
C LEU A 58 -2.53 -12.31 -3.11
N ASN A 59 -3.56 -12.40 -2.27
CA ASN A 59 -4.61 -13.42 -2.41
C ASN A 59 -5.51 -13.16 -3.64
N ILE A 60 -5.78 -11.89 -3.98
CA ILE A 60 -6.48 -11.53 -5.22
C ILE A 60 -5.68 -12.03 -6.43
N LEU A 61 -4.37 -11.77 -6.48
CA LEU A 61 -3.51 -12.25 -7.57
C LEU A 61 -3.58 -13.77 -7.72
N LYS A 62 -3.49 -14.50 -6.61
CA LYS A 62 -3.62 -15.97 -6.61
C LYS A 62 -5.00 -16.43 -7.09
N PHE A 63 -6.07 -15.75 -6.67
CA PHE A 63 -7.44 -16.06 -7.06
C PHE A 63 -7.65 -15.93 -8.57
N PHE A 64 -7.07 -14.89 -9.19
CA PHE A 64 -7.11 -14.70 -10.65
C PHE A 64 -6.08 -15.53 -11.43
N GLY A 65 -5.38 -16.45 -10.76
CA GLY A 65 -4.45 -17.38 -11.40
C GLY A 65 -3.10 -16.78 -11.77
N GLU A 66 -2.74 -15.60 -11.26
CA GLU A 66 -1.41 -15.02 -11.46
C GLU A 66 -0.35 -15.86 -10.72
N LYS A 67 0.78 -16.12 -11.39
CA LYS A 67 1.83 -17.03 -10.92
C LYS A 67 3.23 -16.46 -11.17
N GLY A 68 4.24 -17.13 -10.64
CA GLY A 68 5.64 -16.86 -10.96
C GLY A 68 6.11 -15.50 -10.45
N SER A 69 6.67 -14.70 -11.34
CA SER A 69 7.40 -13.46 -11.03
C SER A 69 6.54 -12.39 -10.35
N VAL A 70 5.25 -12.27 -10.70
CA VAL A 70 4.32 -11.31 -10.08
C VAL A 70 4.13 -11.60 -8.59
N LEU A 71 3.87 -12.86 -8.23
CA LEU A 71 3.72 -13.26 -6.83
C LEU A 71 5.03 -13.09 -6.05
N THR A 72 6.17 -13.42 -6.66
CA THR A 72 7.49 -13.26 -6.04
C THR A 72 7.78 -11.78 -5.76
N ALA A 73 7.47 -10.89 -6.70
CA ALA A 73 7.66 -9.46 -6.51
C ALA A 73 6.80 -8.89 -5.38
N PHE A 74 5.52 -9.30 -5.30
CA PHE A 74 4.66 -8.91 -4.17
C PHE A 74 5.20 -9.41 -2.83
N LYS A 75 5.70 -10.65 -2.76
CA LYS A 75 6.32 -11.18 -1.53
C LYS A 75 7.58 -10.42 -1.14
N LEU A 76 8.44 -10.09 -2.11
CA LEU A 76 9.64 -9.30 -1.86
C LEU A 76 9.27 -7.91 -1.31
N TYR A 77 8.28 -7.26 -1.93
CA TYR A 77 7.78 -5.96 -1.47
C TYR A 77 7.28 -6.02 -0.02
N ILE A 78 6.45 -7.02 0.33
CA ILE A 78 6.00 -7.24 1.72
C ILE A 78 7.19 -7.41 2.66
N GLY A 79 8.19 -8.21 2.28
CA GLY A 79 9.37 -8.47 3.09
C GLY A 79 10.19 -7.20 3.36
N VAL A 80 10.39 -6.37 2.34
CA VAL A 80 11.12 -5.09 2.47
C VAL A 80 10.37 -4.13 3.39
N GLU A 81 9.06 -4.00 3.24
CA GLU A 81 8.24 -3.10 4.05
C GLU A 81 8.18 -3.54 5.52
N LEU A 82 8.11 -4.86 5.77
CA LEU A 82 8.22 -5.43 7.12
C LEU A 82 9.59 -5.17 7.75
N ALA A 83 10.68 -5.38 6.99
CA ALA A 83 12.04 -5.14 7.47
C ALA A 83 12.25 -3.65 7.81
N MET A 84 11.73 -2.75 6.97
CA MET A 84 11.77 -1.31 7.20
C MET A 84 10.98 -0.91 8.45
N PHE A 85 9.81 -1.50 8.68
CA PHE A 85 9.06 -1.27 9.91
C PHE A 85 9.83 -1.75 11.15
N ALA A 86 10.34 -2.97 11.12
CA ALA A 86 11.10 -3.55 12.23
C ALA A 86 12.32 -2.67 12.55
N ALA A 87 13.04 -2.22 11.52
CA ALA A 87 14.15 -1.28 11.68
C ALA A 87 13.69 0.05 12.31
N ASN A 88 12.56 0.62 11.90
CA ASN A 88 12.04 1.87 12.45
C ASN A 88 11.65 1.74 13.93
N THR A 89 10.99 0.64 14.29
CA THR A 89 10.34 0.48 15.60
C THR A 89 11.26 -0.10 16.66
N LEU A 90 12.08 -1.09 16.30
CA LEU A 90 12.96 -1.77 17.25
C LEU A 90 14.15 -0.91 17.65
N SER A 91 14.51 0.07 16.82
CA SER A 91 15.78 0.75 16.97
C SER A 91 15.65 2.26 17.13
N GLY A 92 14.56 2.87 16.63
CA GLY A 92 14.48 4.32 16.48
C GLY A 92 15.61 4.92 15.59
N ILE A 93 16.48 4.07 15.02
CA ILE A 93 17.73 4.46 14.35
C ILE A 93 17.43 5.19 13.04
N LEU A 94 16.32 4.83 12.40
CA LEU A 94 16.01 5.27 11.04
C LEU A 94 15.71 6.77 10.91
N PHE A 95 15.17 7.39 11.95
CA PHE A 95 14.95 8.84 11.97
C PHE A 95 16.15 9.63 12.52
N ASN A 96 17.05 8.96 13.24
CA ASN A 96 18.18 9.60 13.91
C ASN A 96 19.50 9.49 13.13
N ASN A 97 19.54 8.69 12.07
CA ASN A 97 20.72 8.55 11.21
C ASN A 97 20.33 8.57 9.73
N TYR A 98 20.71 9.68 9.09
CA TYR A 98 20.40 10.01 7.72
C TYR A 98 20.93 9.00 6.68
N THR A 99 22.10 8.42 6.91
CA THR A 99 22.71 7.43 6.00
C THR A 99 21.86 6.17 5.92
N TYR A 100 21.37 5.69 7.07
CA TYR A 100 20.47 4.55 7.08
C TYR A 100 19.18 4.89 6.34
N TYR A 101 18.53 6.02 6.66
CA TYR A 101 17.31 6.46 5.97
C TYR A 101 17.45 6.45 4.44
N GLN A 102 18.56 6.96 3.90
CA GLN A 102 18.82 6.96 2.46
C GLN A 102 18.97 5.55 1.87
N LEU A 103 19.72 4.66 2.53
CA LEU A 103 19.85 3.26 2.12
C LEU A 103 18.49 2.55 2.09
N PHE A 104 17.63 2.84 3.06
CA PHE A 104 16.27 2.26 3.11
C PHE A 104 15.36 2.84 2.02
N ALA A 105 15.41 4.15 1.77
CA ALA A 105 14.66 4.75 0.67
C ALA A 105 15.09 4.16 -0.68
N ALA A 106 16.38 3.91 -0.88
CA ALA A 106 16.91 3.24 -2.08
C ALA A 106 16.45 1.78 -2.17
N ALA A 107 16.52 1.01 -1.09
CA ALA A 107 16.05 -0.38 -1.06
C ALA A 107 14.54 -0.48 -1.35
N ASN A 108 13.74 0.41 -0.76
CA ASN A 108 12.31 0.50 -1.03
C ASN A 108 12.04 0.83 -2.50
N PHE A 109 12.75 1.81 -3.05
CA PHE A 109 12.64 2.18 -4.45
C PHE A 109 12.94 1.00 -5.38
N ILE A 110 14.02 0.25 -5.13
CA ILE A 110 14.37 -0.94 -5.93
C ILE A 110 13.27 -2.00 -5.85
N ALA A 111 12.75 -2.28 -4.65
CA ALA A 111 11.69 -3.26 -4.46
C ALA A 111 10.40 -2.84 -5.18
N VAL A 112 10.02 -1.56 -5.08
CA VAL A 112 8.86 -0.98 -5.77
C VAL A 112 9.07 -0.98 -7.28
N LEU A 113 10.26 -0.64 -7.77
CA LEU A 113 10.57 -0.66 -9.19
C LEU A 113 10.42 -2.08 -9.76
N TYR A 114 10.98 -3.07 -9.09
CA TYR A 114 10.82 -4.48 -9.47
C TYR A 114 9.34 -4.90 -9.44
N LEU A 115 8.61 -4.55 -8.39
CA LEU A 115 7.18 -4.80 -8.26
C LEU A 115 6.40 -4.20 -9.43
N SER A 116 6.63 -2.93 -9.74
CA SER A 116 5.94 -2.22 -10.81
C SER A 116 6.21 -2.87 -12.16
N ILE A 117 7.46 -3.24 -12.46
CA ILE A 117 7.80 -3.99 -13.68
C ILE A 117 6.99 -5.29 -13.77
N GLN A 118 6.94 -6.08 -12.68
CA GLN A 118 6.22 -7.35 -12.69
C GLN A 118 4.70 -7.15 -12.78
N ILE A 119 4.14 -6.12 -12.16
CA ILE A 119 2.71 -5.78 -12.26
C ILE A 119 2.27 -5.58 -13.72
N PHE A 120 3.12 -4.98 -14.58
CA PHE A 120 2.78 -4.82 -16.00
C PHE A 120 2.72 -6.14 -16.78
N THR A 121 3.25 -7.23 -16.21
CA THR A 121 3.20 -8.58 -16.80
C THR A 121 1.97 -9.38 -16.40
N ILE A 122 1.08 -8.84 -15.54
CA ILE A 122 -0.19 -9.47 -15.17
C ILE A 122 -0.98 -9.83 -16.44
N LYS A 123 -1.37 -11.10 -16.52
CA LYS A 123 -2.03 -11.67 -17.70
C LYS A 123 -3.52 -11.48 -17.66
N ASN A 124 -4.11 -11.55 -16.47
CA ASN A 124 -5.55 -11.48 -16.30
C ASN A 124 -6.06 -10.06 -16.61
N PRO A 125 -6.83 -9.87 -17.70
CA PRO A 125 -7.26 -8.54 -18.14
C PRO A 125 -8.19 -7.86 -17.13
N ALA A 126 -8.90 -8.66 -16.34
CA ALA A 126 -9.90 -8.22 -15.38
C ALA A 126 -9.27 -7.42 -14.21
N ILE A 127 -8.00 -7.71 -13.89
CA ILE A 127 -7.26 -7.05 -12.81
C ILE A 127 -6.00 -6.29 -13.28
N LYS A 128 -5.63 -6.41 -14.56
CA LYS A 128 -4.41 -5.78 -15.10
C LYS A 128 -4.38 -4.26 -14.87
N GLN A 129 -5.37 -3.53 -15.39
CA GLN A 129 -5.42 -2.08 -15.28
C GLN A 129 -5.39 -1.58 -13.82
N PRO A 130 -6.23 -2.07 -12.88
CA PRO A 130 -6.22 -1.55 -11.52
C PRO A 130 -4.91 -1.88 -10.77
N PHE A 131 -4.28 -3.02 -11.04
CA PHE A 131 -2.94 -3.29 -10.50
C PHE A 131 -1.85 -2.42 -11.15
N SER A 132 -1.92 -2.13 -12.45
CA SER A 132 -0.99 -1.18 -13.09
C SER A 132 -1.06 0.21 -12.46
N LEU A 133 -2.25 0.70 -12.13
CA LEU A 133 -2.43 1.95 -11.40
C LEU A 133 -1.78 1.90 -10.01
N LEU A 134 -1.91 0.78 -9.30
CA LEU A 134 -1.20 0.57 -8.03
C LEU A 134 0.32 0.64 -8.24
N GLY A 135 0.87 -0.07 -9.22
CA GLY A 135 2.31 -0.04 -9.52
C GLY A 135 2.83 1.36 -9.83
N ILE A 136 2.10 2.14 -10.64
CA ILE A 136 2.44 3.53 -10.94
C ILE A 136 2.38 4.39 -9.67
N SER A 137 1.30 4.28 -8.88
CA SER A 137 1.16 5.06 -7.65
C SER A 137 2.27 4.78 -6.64
N LEU A 138 2.63 3.50 -6.46
CA LEU A 138 3.74 3.10 -5.59
C LEU A 138 5.05 3.70 -6.08
N LEU A 139 5.33 3.64 -7.38
CA LEU A 139 6.53 4.20 -7.98
C LEU A 139 6.62 5.72 -7.79
N VAL A 140 5.52 6.44 -8.00
CA VAL A 140 5.46 7.89 -7.77
C VAL A 140 5.75 8.21 -6.30
N THR A 141 5.13 7.48 -5.36
CA THR A 141 5.36 7.72 -3.92
C THR A 141 6.78 7.36 -3.47
N SER A 142 7.41 6.34 -4.06
CA SER A 142 8.77 5.94 -3.72
C SER A 142 9.80 6.93 -4.28
N ILE A 143 9.61 7.41 -5.51
CA ILE A 143 10.42 8.49 -6.10
C ILE A 143 10.33 9.75 -5.23
N LEU A 144 9.12 10.16 -4.85
CA LEU A 144 8.93 11.32 -3.99
C LEU A 144 9.65 11.16 -2.65
N SER A 145 9.52 9.98 -2.02
CA SER A 145 10.22 9.68 -0.76
C SER A 145 11.74 9.74 -0.91
N LEU A 146 12.28 9.31 -2.06
CA LEU A 146 13.71 9.36 -2.39
C LEU A 146 14.22 10.79 -2.58
N VAL A 147 13.44 11.66 -3.22
CA VAL A 147 13.84 13.06 -3.48
C VAL A 147 13.51 14.03 -2.34
N THR A 148 12.64 13.63 -1.40
CA THR A 148 12.20 14.49 -0.28
C THR A 148 13.36 15.12 0.50
N PRO A 149 14.43 14.40 0.86
CA PRO A 149 15.56 15.01 1.56
C PRO A 149 16.25 16.12 0.77
N PHE A 150 16.37 15.96 -0.56
CA PHE A 150 16.94 16.99 -1.42
C PHE A 150 16.02 18.22 -1.48
N LEU A 151 14.71 18.01 -1.59
CA LEU A 151 13.72 19.08 -1.57
C LEU A 151 13.72 19.82 -0.23
N PHE A 152 13.89 19.11 0.89
CA PHE A 152 14.05 19.70 2.21
C PHE A 152 15.29 20.61 2.27
N THR A 153 16.44 20.16 1.77
CA THR A 153 17.66 20.98 1.72
C THR A 153 17.48 22.24 0.87
N LEU A 154 16.70 22.17 -0.20
CA LEU A 154 16.47 23.30 -1.11
C LEU A 154 15.50 24.34 -0.53
N ILE A 155 14.41 23.89 0.11
CA ILE A 155 13.29 24.74 0.54
C ILE A 155 13.38 25.09 2.04
N ASN A 156 14.15 24.31 2.81
CA ASN A 156 14.31 24.40 4.25
C ASN A 156 12.97 24.41 5.03
N ASP A 157 11.99 23.68 4.51
CA ASP A 157 10.66 23.55 5.11
C ASP A 157 10.42 22.10 5.57
N TYR A 158 10.36 21.91 6.89
CA TYR A 158 10.09 20.62 7.52
C TYR A 158 8.68 20.08 7.18
N MET A 159 7.76 20.93 6.72
CA MET A 159 6.41 20.52 6.31
C MET A 159 6.42 19.63 5.07
N ILE A 160 7.49 19.65 4.27
CA ILE A 160 7.60 18.82 3.06
C ILE A 160 7.48 17.32 3.36
N PHE A 161 8.01 16.86 4.48
CA PHE A 161 7.87 15.47 4.93
C PHE A 161 6.41 15.12 5.24
N SER A 162 5.65 16.07 5.79
CA SER A 162 4.22 15.90 6.07
C SER A 162 3.39 15.85 4.78
N TYR A 163 3.70 16.69 3.79
CA TYR A 163 3.03 16.66 2.48
C TYR A 163 3.33 15.38 1.70
N VAL A 164 4.60 14.92 1.71
CA VAL A 164 4.96 13.65 1.06
C VAL A 164 4.27 12.47 1.74
N ASN A 165 4.09 12.51 3.07
CA ASN A 165 3.29 11.52 3.76
C ASN A 165 1.81 11.50 3.30
N LEU A 166 1.20 12.65 3.00
CA LEU A 166 -0.15 12.66 2.40
C LEU A 166 -0.19 12.04 1.01
N ILE A 167 0.86 12.18 0.21
CA ILE A 167 0.94 11.58 -1.12
C ILE A 167 0.97 10.03 -1.03
N ARG A 168 1.37 9.47 0.11
CA ARG A 168 1.27 8.01 0.39
C ARG A 168 -0.17 7.51 0.53
N LEU A 169 -1.17 8.38 0.48
CA LEU A 169 -2.57 7.99 0.34
C LEU A 169 -2.90 7.46 -1.06
N ILE A 170 -2.17 7.87 -2.11
CA ILE A 170 -2.49 7.52 -3.50
C ILE A 170 -2.48 5.99 -3.73
N PRO A 171 -1.46 5.23 -3.27
CA PRO A 171 -1.47 3.76 -3.39
C PRO A 171 -2.62 3.08 -2.64
N ILE A 172 -3.09 3.68 -1.53
CA ILE A 172 -4.24 3.14 -0.78
C ILE A 172 -5.52 3.34 -1.60
N VAL A 173 -5.69 4.51 -2.21
CA VAL A 173 -6.81 4.76 -3.12
C VAL A 173 -6.79 3.82 -4.33
N ALA A 174 -5.61 3.58 -4.91
CA ALA A 174 -5.45 2.60 -6.00
C ALA A 174 -5.83 1.18 -5.54
N THR A 175 -5.52 0.82 -4.30
CA THR A 175 -5.90 -0.47 -3.70
C THR A 175 -7.41 -0.59 -3.52
N ILE A 176 -8.09 0.47 -3.06
CA ILE A 176 -9.56 0.50 -2.98
C ILE A 176 -10.19 0.30 -4.37
N ASN A 177 -9.61 0.90 -5.41
CA ASN A 177 -10.07 0.68 -6.79
C ASN A 177 -9.94 -0.80 -7.21
N ILE A 178 -8.83 -1.47 -6.87
CA ILE A 178 -8.67 -2.92 -7.09
C ILE A 178 -9.81 -3.68 -6.38
N PHE A 179 -10.07 -3.39 -5.12
CA PHE A 179 -11.11 -4.07 -4.35
C PHE A 179 -12.50 -3.89 -4.95
N ASN A 180 -12.84 -2.68 -5.36
CA ASN A 180 -14.11 -2.40 -6.04
C ASN A 180 -14.21 -3.18 -7.35
N LYS A 181 -13.14 -3.23 -8.14
CA LYS A 181 -13.16 -3.93 -9.42
C LYS A 181 -13.33 -5.45 -9.28
N VAL A 182 -12.67 -6.03 -8.27
CA VAL A 182 -12.86 -7.46 -7.94
C VAL A 182 -14.27 -7.71 -7.41
N ALA A 183 -14.84 -6.79 -6.62
CA ALA A 183 -16.21 -6.91 -6.12
C ALA A 183 -17.25 -6.91 -7.25
N GLU A 184 -17.06 -6.07 -8.27
CA GLU A 184 -17.90 -6.06 -9.48
C GLU A 184 -17.86 -7.42 -10.17
N GLN A 185 -16.67 -7.97 -10.39
CA GLN A 185 -16.50 -9.25 -11.08
C GLN A 185 -17.14 -10.41 -10.33
N LEU A 186 -16.98 -10.47 -9.00
CA LEU A 186 -17.64 -11.50 -8.19
C LEU A 186 -19.17 -11.42 -8.27
N LYS A 187 -19.74 -10.22 -8.44
CA LYS A 187 -21.19 -10.07 -8.61
C LYS A 187 -21.62 -10.53 -10.00
N THR A 188 -20.91 -10.13 -11.06
CA THR A 188 -21.24 -10.52 -12.43
C THR A 188 -21.22 -12.04 -12.59
N SER A 189 -20.18 -12.71 -12.10
CA SER A 189 -20.08 -14.17 -12.17
C SER A 189 -21.21 -14.88 -11.40
N ALA A 190 -21.63 -14.34 -10.25
CA ALA A 190 -22.75 -14.90 -9.48
C ALA A 190 -24.11 -14.71 -10.16
N THR A 191 -24.28 -13.65 -10.96
CA THR A 191 -25.50 -13.40 -11.74
C THR A 191 -25.55 -14.31 -12.97
N GLU A 192 -24.45 -14.44 -13.71
CA GLU A 192 -24.34 -15.34 -14.86
C GLU A 192 -24.59 -16.81 -14.49
N GLU A 193 -24.14 -17.23 -13.30
CA GLU A 193 -24.40 -18.58 -12.79
C GLU A 193 -25.90 -18.78 -12.47
N LYS A 194 -26.56 -17.79 -11.85
CA LYS A 194 -28.02 -17.86 -11.60
C LYS A 194 -28.85 -17.91 -12.88
N ASP A 195 -28.47 -17.12 -13.87
CA ASP A 195 -29.18 -17.05 -15.16
C ASP A 195 -29.00 -18.34 -15.96
N ASN A 196 -27.81 -18.96 -15.91
CA ASN A 196 -27.55 -20.25 -16.56
C ASN A 196 -28.22 -21.45 -15.86
N PHE A 197 -28.49 -21.35 -14.56
CA PHE A 197 -29.18 -22.41 -13.80
C PHE A 197 -30.69 -22.17 -13.62
N GLY A 198 -31.27 -21.12 -14.21
CA GLY A 198 -32.71 -20.87 -14.21
C GLY A 198 -33.33 -20.65 -12.82
N LEU A 199 -32.51 -20.33 -11.81
CA LEU A 199 -32.95 -20.09 -10.44
C LEU A 199 -33.39 -18.62 -10.31
N LYS A 200 -34.67 -18.37 -10.58
CA LYS A 200 -35.36 -17.10 -10.26
C LYS A 200 -35.59 -16.95 -8.77
#